data_AF-A0A1G1NG89-F1
#
_entry.id   AF-A0A1G1NG89-F1
#
_cell.length_a   1.000
_cell.length_b   1.000
_cell.length_c   1.000
_cell.angle_alpha   90.00
_cell.angle_beta   90.00
_cell.angle_gamma   90.00
#
_symmetry.space_group_name_H-M   'P 1'
#
loop_
_entity.id
_entity.type
_entity.pdbx_description
1 polymer ?
#
loop_
_entity_poly.entity_id
_entity_poly.type
_entity_poly.pdbx_seq_one_letter_code
_entity_poly.pdbx_strand_id
1 'polypeptide(L)'
;MIGEYRLRTNIGVGVGIIAQIIGFYVSYYVHIGIVLWFAAILIYGGFLLLIWGLWNYAKGKGYKGVWGLLGLLSILGFMILALFPDRKKDKK
;
A
#
# COMPACT_ATOMS: atom_id res chain seq x y z
N MET A 1 -9.85 -13.74 -3.77
CA MET A 1 -8.44 -13.93 -3.30
C MET A 1 -8.32 -14.93 -2.17
N ILE A 2 -7.18 -15.64 -2.09
CA ILE A 2 -6.83 -16.58 -0.99
C ILE A 2 -6.48 -15.78 0.30
N GLY A 3 -6.75 -16.36 1.48
CA GLY A 3 -6.61 -15.69 2.78
C GLY A 3 -5.22 -15.10 3.08
N GLU A 4 -4.14 -15.75 2.67
CA GLU A 4 -2.77 -15.26 2.88
C GLU A 4 -2.50 -13.93 2.15
N TYR A 5 -2.91 -13.83 0.88
CA TYR A 5 -2.79 -12.59 0.10
C TYR A 5 -3.69 -11.48 0.64
N ARG A 6 -4.86 -11.83 1.20
CA ARG A 6 -5.75 -10.89 1.88
C ARG A 6 -5.07 -10.27 3.09
N LEU A 7 -4.48 -11.10 3.95
CA LEU A 7 -3.79 -10.64 5.15
C LEU A 7 -2.61 -9.72 4.80
N ARG A 8 -1.74 -10.15 3.87
CA ARG A 8 -0.59 -9.34 3.42
C ARG A 8 -1.01 -8.02 2.77
N THR A 9 -2.08 -8.03 1.98
CA THR A 9 -2.65 -6.80 1.42
C THR A 9 -3.11 -5.86 2.53
N ASN A 10 -3.91 -6.36 3.47
CA ASN A 10 -4.46 -5.53 4.55
C ASN A 10 -3.36 -4.92 5.41
N ILE A 11 -2.30 -5.69 5.71
CA ILE A 11 -1.14 -5.19 6.44
C ILE A 11 -0.41 -4.13 5.59
N GLY A 12 -0.01 -4.45 4.37
CA GLY A 12 0.77 -3.52 3.53
C GLY A 12 0.03 -2.22 3.24
N VAL A 13 -1.22 -2.30 2.78
CA VAL A 13 -2.04 -1.14 2.44
C VAL A 13 -2.46 -0.38 3.70
N GLY A 14 -3.00 -1.08 4.71
CA GLY A 14 -3.49 -0.45 5.93
C GLY A 14 -2.38 0.24 6.72
N VAL A 15 -1.31 -0.50 7.05
CA VAL A 15 -0.17 0.06 7.79
C VAL A 15 0.53 1.14 6.96
N GLY A 16 0.67 0.93 5.65
CA GLY A 16 1.30 1.91 4.76
C GLY A 16 0.56 3.25 4.69
N ILE A 17 -0.78 3.24 4.63
CA ILE A 17 -1.61 4.45 4.64
C ILE A 17 -1.53 5.15 6.00
N ILE A 18 -1.67 4.39 7.09
CA ILE A 18 -1.62 4.94 8.46
C ILE A 18 -0.26 5.60 8.72
N ALA A 19 0.83 4.92 8.37
CA ALA A 19 2.18 5.46 8.52
C ALA A 19 2.37 6.77 7.74
N GLN A 20 1.90 6.83 6.49
CA GLN A 20 1.98 8.05 5.69
C GLN A 20 1.16 9.19 6.31
N ILE A 21 -0.08 8.94 6.76
CA ILE A 21 -0.92 9.98 7.38
C ILE A 21 -0.23 10.53 8.64
N ILE A 22 0.29 9.65 9.51
CA ILE A 22 1.01 10.07 10.72
C ILE A 22 2.26 10.86 10.34
N GLY A 23 3.05 10.38 9.38
CA GLY A 23 4.26 11.05 8.92
C GLY A 23 3.99 12.44 8.35
N PHE A 24 2.96 12.60 7.51
CA PHE A 24 2.55 13.90 6.99
C PHE A 24 2.05 14.85 8.09
N TYR A 25 1.24 14.35 9.03
CA TYR A 25 0.77 15.14 10.17
C TYR A 25 1.96 15.64 11.00
N VAL A 26 2.87 14.75 11.38
CA VAL A 26 4.07 15.10 12.16
C VAL A 26 4.95 16.10 11.41
N SER A 27 5.18 15.89 10.11
CA SER A 27 5.98 16.81 9.28
C SER A 27 5.34 18.20 9.14
N TYR A 28 4.02 18.30 9.23
CA TYR A 28 3.29 19.56 9.10
C TYR A 28 3.30 20.38 10.39
N TYR A 29 3.16 19.75 11.56
CA TYR A 29 3.05 20.46 12.84
C TYR A 29 4.36 20.57 13.62
N VAL A 30 5.36 19.72 13.34
CA VAL A 30 6.60 19.66 14.11
C VAL A 30 7.81 19.88 13.21
N HIS A 31 8.58 20.93 13.49
CA HIS A 31 9.77 21.31 12.72
C HIS A 31 11.07 21.10 13.52
N ILE A 32 11.12 20.02 14.31
CA ILE A 32 12.33 19.61 15.04
C ILE A 32 13.09 18.62 14.17
N GLY A 33 14.39 18.86 13.94
CA GLY A 33 15.20 18.10 12.98
C GLY A 33 15.09 16.57 13.11
N ILE A 34 15.25 16.02 14.31
CA ILE A 34 15.15 14.57 14.54
C ILE A 34 13.74 14.03 14.27
N VAL A 35 12.71 14.79 14.60
CA VAL A 35 11.31 14.40 14.41
C VAL A 35 10.96 14.37 12.92
N LEU A 36 11.53 15.29 12.12
CA LEU A 36 11.37 15.30 10.67
C LEU A 36 11.98 14.06 10.01
N TRP A 37 13.11 13.56 10.51
CA TRP A 37 13.68 12.29 10.04
C TRP A 37 12.75 11.11 10.29
N PHE A 38 12.16 11.03 11.49
CA PHE A 38 11.14 10.01 11.79
C PHE A 38 9.92 10.13 10.88
N ALA A 39 9.43 11.35 10.64
CA ALA A 39 8.33 11.60 9.72
C ALA A 39 8.66 11.14 8.29
N ALA A 40 9.87 11.43 7.79
CA ALA A 40 10.31 10.96 6.48
C ALA A 40 10.34 9.44 6.39
N ILE A 41 10.85 8.74 7.41
CA ILE A 41 10.85 7.27 7.46
C ILE A 41 9.42 6.72 7.40
N LEU A 42 8.48 7.33 8.13
CA LEU A 42 7.07 6.93 8.10
C LEU A 42 6.43 7.14 6.72
N ILE A 43 6.71 8.26 6.06
CA ILE A 43 6.17 8.57 4.73
C ILE A 43 6.74 7.59 3.69
N TYR A 44 8.07 7.52 3.55
CA TYR A 44 8.71 6.69 2.52
C TYR A 44 8.59 5.19 2.82
N GLY A 45 8.73 4.79 4.09
CA GLY A 45 8.51 3.41 4.52
C GLY A 45 7.05 2.97 4.35
N GLY A 46 6.10 3.86 4.67
CA GLY A 46 4.67 3.63 4.43
C GLY A 46 4.35 3.50 2.94
N PHE A 47 5.01 4.28 2.08
CA PHE A 47 4.88 4.16 0.63
C PHE A 47 5.38 2.82 0.09
N LEU A 48 6.54 2.35 0.56
CA LEU A 48 7.07 1.02 0.21
C LEU A 48 6.14 -0.11 0.68
N LEU A 49 5.58 0.00 1.89
CA LEU A 49 4.59 -0.94 2.40
C LEU A 49 3.32 -0.96 1.56
N LEU A 50 2.86 0.21 1.10
CA LEU A 50 1.69 0.32 0.24
C LEU A 50 1.93 -0.37 -1.12
N ILE A 51 3.08 -0.17 -1.74
CA ILE A 51 3.47 -0.86 -2.99
C ILE A 51 3.51 -2.38 -2.76
N TRP A 52 4.10 -2.84 -1.66
CA TRP A 52 4.14 -4.26 -1.32
C TRP A 52 2.74 -4.84 -1.07
N GLY A 53 1.86 -4.10 -0.40
CA GLY A 53 0.46 -4.46 -0.20
C GLY A 53 -0.27 -4.63 -1.53
N LEU A 54 -0.09 -3.68 -2.46
CA LEU A 54 -0.68 -3.70 -3.80
C LEU A 54 -0.12 -4.82 -4.69
N TRP A 55 1.17 -5.15 -4.55
CA TRP A 55 1.77 -6.31 -5.19
C TRP A 55 1.08 -7.60 -4.77
N ASN A 56 0.84 -7.77 -3.46
CA ASN A 56 0.13 -8.93 -2.94
C ASN A 56 -1.35 -8.93 -3.35
N TYR A 57 -1.98 -7.75 -3.46
CA TYR A 57 -3.35 -7.61 -3.95
C TYR A 57 -3.49 -8.08 -5.40
N ALA A 58 -2.60 -7.63 -6.28
CA ALA A 58 -2.55 -8.05 -7.68
C ALA A 58 -2.37 -9.57 -7.82
N LYS A 59 -1.38 -10.14 -7.10
CA LYS A 59 -1.17 -11.61 -7.05
C LYS A 59 -2.38 -12.35 -6.48
N GLY A 60 -3.03 -11.77 -5.47
CA GLY A 60 -4.22 -12.31 -4.81
C GLY A 60 -5.42 -12.42 -5.75
N LYS A 61 -5.57 -11.47 -6.69
CA LYS A 61 -6.57 -11.48 -7.77
C LYS A 61 -6.19 -12.33 -8.99
N GLY A 62 -4.99 -12.93 -9.00
CA GLY A 62 -4.51 -13.77 -10.11
C GLY A 62 -3.78 -13.01 -11.23
N TYR A 63 -3.38 -11.77 -10.98
CA TYR A 63 -2.52 -11.00 -11.89
C TYR A 63 -1.04 -11.19 -11.56
N LYS A 64 -0.15 -10.78 -12.48
CA LYS A 64 1.28 -10.69 -12.20
C LYS A 64 1.54 -9.64 -11.12
N GLY A 65 2.54 -9.88 -10.26
CA GLY A 65 2.91 -8.95 -9.19
C GLY A 65 3.30 -7.55 -9.64
N VAL A 66 3.78 -7.41 -10.90
CA VAL A 66 4.14 -6.14 -11.55
C VAL A 66 2.98 -5.15 -11.56
N TRP A 67 1.73 -5.61 -11.61
CA TRP A 67 0.56 -4.73 -11.52
C TRP A 67 0.49 -3.99 -10.18
N GLY A 68 1.12 -4.52 -9.12
CA GLY A 68 1.27 -3.83 -7.84
C GLY A 68 2.12 -2.56 -7.89
N LEU A 69 2.94 -2.37 -8.93
CA LEU A 69 3.66 -1.11 -9.17
C LEU A 69 2.70 0.05 -9.46
N LEU A 70 1.43 -0.22 -9.74
CA LEU A 70 0.40 0.82 -9.73
C LEU A 70 0.38 1.57 -8.39
N GLY A 71 0.87 0.98 -7.29
CA GLY A 71 1.10 1.68 -6.02
C GLY A 71 2.00 2.90 -6.08
N LEU A 72 2.81 3.05 -7.13
CA LEU A 72 3.54 4.30 -7.40
C LEU A 72 2.60 5.48 -7.64
N LEU A 73 1.39 5.23 -8.15
CA LEU A 73 0.30 6.19 -8.29
C LEU A 73 -0.50 6.37 -6.99
N SER A 74 -0.03 5.81 -5.87
CA SER A 74 -0.68 5.85 -4.56
C SER A 74 -2.14 5.36 -4.63
N ILE A 75 -3.08 6.15 -4.09
CA ILE A 75 -4.49 5.79 -3.99
C ILE A 75 -5.16 5.59 -5.36
N LEU A 76 -4.72 6.31 -6.39
CA LEU A 76 -5.23 6.12 -7.76
C LEU A 76 -4.86 4.74 -8.29
N GLY A 77 -3.63 4.29 -8.01
CA GLY A 77 -3.18 2.94 -8.33
C GLY A 77 -3.98 1.86 -7.62
N PHE A 78 -4.30 2.09 -6.35
CA PHE A 78 -5.18 1.21 -5.58
C PHE A 78 -6.59 1.14 -6.19
N MET A 79 -7.18 2.28 -6.58
CA MET A 79 -8.51 2.31 -7.20
C MET A 79 -8.53 1.52 -8.52
N ILE A 80 -7.53 1.71 -9.39
CA ILE A 80 -7.43 0.97 -10.66
C ILE A 80 -7.35 -0.54 -10.39
N LEU A 81 -6.51 -0.97 -9.45
CA LEU A 81 -6.41 -2.37 -9.05
C LEU A 81 -7.69 -2.89 -8.40
N ALA A 82 -8.41 -2.07 -7.65
CA ALA A 82 -9.67 -2.44 -7.02
C ALA A 82 -10.75 -2.78 -8.06
N LEU A 83 -10.76 -2.04 -9.18
CA LEU A 83 -11.65 -2.28 -10.32
C LEU A 83 -11.27 -3.51 -11.15
N PHE A 84 -10.04 -4.02 -11.04
CA PHE A 84 -9.65 -5.23 -11.78
C PHE A 84 -10.51 -6.44 -11.36
N PRO A 85 -11.05 -7.21 -12.33
CA PRO A 85 -11.85 -8.38 -12.02
C PRO A 85 -10.99 -9.45 -11.33
N ASP A 86 -11.54 -10.09 -10.29
CA ASP A 86 -10.83 -11.15 -9.55
C ASP A 86 -10.85 -12.45 -10.36
N ARG A 87 -9.77 -12.70 -11.11
CA ARG A 87 -9.61 -13.88 -11.97
C ARG A 87 -9.53 -15.19 -11.18
N LYS A 88 -9.33 -15.15 -9.86
CA LYS A 88 -9.35 -16.34 -9.00
C LYS A 88 -10.72 -16.63 -8.42
N LYS A 89 -11.64 -15.66 -8.42
CA LYS A 89 -13.03 -15.85 -7.98
C LYS A 89 -13.89 -16.48 -9.08
N ASP A 90 -13.49 -16.30 -10.33
CA ASP A 90 -14.18 -16.74 -11.55
C ASP A 90 -13.84 -18.19 -11.97
N LYS A 91 -12.91 -18.86 -11.27
CA LYS A 91 -12.54 -20.27 -11.50
C LYS A 91 -13.14 -21.23 -10.47
N LYS A 92 -14.28 -20.88 -9.89
CA LYS A 92 -15.00 -21.75 -8.96
C LYS A 92 -16.13 -22.48 -9.65
#